data_AF-A0ABD1DT06-F1
#
_entry.id   AF-A0ABD1DT06-F1
#
_cell.length_a   1.000
_cell.length_b   1.000
_cell.length_c   1.000
_cell.angle_alpha   90.00
_cell.angle_beta   90.00
_cell.angle_gamma   90.00
#
_symmetry.space_group_name_H-M   'P 1'
#
loop_
_entity.id
_entity.type
_entity.pdbx_description
1 polymer ?
#
loop_
_entity_poly.entity_id
_entity_poly.type
_entity_poly.pdbx_seq_one_letter_code
_entity_poly.pdbx_strand_id
1 'polypeptide(L)'
;MKFLVDQSALCQRGRGYWKLNSSLLNKDDISCRYVVDFYQLKDREIYTRNRSTWWNTVVKPKTQFFFKNESRIFNCRINSAKSELYAKMYDLAAERRNGADNRNQLQEVKSELMRMELDRLKFYGSRFPQTSMLEGEKMSVFHVSNQMHKGCDGSQFQLRDGDNLITDSKRLKKKIEDFFTGTFQAEDSASLESSAEALRDVSNSLDLQQQQELVRPIDEAELKAVVAGAAKKKSPGPDGISYEFYSVYFEMHFINENRTTPKVEERFPALNWNQLWENLGQSFLSSECRSQMFLLYNDLVISKEKLVKYNIGRLQDDLCEWCGVPESNEHKIKHCVKTEEIWQWLRRTLTDRLGICGDPEDVLTRQINGRNQKEKAGLWLTMFVMSYIVKKYPKTSLYCVQKGIRDSRWNNRTYFNHCFGSELNVC
;
A
#
# COMPACT_ATOMS: atom_id res chain seq x y z
N MET A 1 -13.73 15.93 -50.05
CA MET A 1 -13.69 16.85 -48.89
C MET A 1 -13.83 16.04 -47.61
N LYS A 2 -12.75 15.80 -46.88
CA LYS A 2 -12.80 15.25 -45.52
C LYS A 2 -12.91 16.42 -44.57
N PHE A 3 -14.06 16.59 -43.93
CA PHE A 3 -14.22 17.58 -42.88
C PHE A 3 -13.44 17.11 -41.65
N LEU A 4 -12.25 17.68 -41.45
CA LEU A 4 -11.53 17.63 -40.18
C LEU A 4 -12.30 18.55 -39.23
N VAL A 5 -13.21 17.97 -38.46
CA VAL A 5 -13.76 18.65 -37.28
C VAL A 5 -12.66 18.60 -36.21
N ASP A 6 -12.10 19.76 -35.90
CA ASP A 6 -11.19 19.94 -34.79
C ASP A 6 -11.91 19.59 -33.48
N GLN A 7 -11.62 18.40 -32.94
CA GLN A 7 -12.20 17.88 -31.70
C GLN A 7 -11.59 18.52 -30.44
N SER A 8 -10.62 19.43 -30.57
CA SER A 8 -9.92 20.03 -29.42
C SER A 8 -10.78 20.97 -28.57
N ALA A 9 -11.96 21.37 -29.06
CA ALA A 9 -12.87 22.29 -28.36
C ALA A 9 -14.07 21.60 -27.65
N LEU A 10 -14.16 20.26 -27.66
CA LEU A 10 -15.25 19.54 -27.02
C LEU A 10 -15.05 19.46 -25.51
N CYS A 11 -15.70 20.39 -24.78
CA CYS A 11 -16.04 20.29 -23.36
C CYS A 11 -14.89 19.81 -22.45
N GLN A 12 -14.22 20.73 -21.73
CA GLN A 12 -13.38 20.37 -20.57
C GLN A 12 -14.25 19.72 -19.49
N ARG A 13 -14.59 18.44 -19.65
CA ARG A 13 -15.08 17.57 -18.58
C ARG A 13 -13.98 17.56 -17.53
N GLY A 14 -14.34 17.81 -16.26
CA GLY A 14 -13.41 17.62 -15.16
C GLY A 14 -12.83 16.20 -15.20
N ARG A 15 -11.66 15.97 -14.60
CA ARG A 15 -10.90 14.69 -14.66
C ARG A 15 -11.64 13.46 -14.09
N GLY A 16 -12.92 13.59 -13.74
CA GLY A 16 -13.70 12.63 -12.98
C GLY A 16 -13.28 12.60 -11.51
N TYR A 17 -14.11 12.00 -10.66
CA TYR A 17 -13.69 11.66 -9.31
C TYR A 17 -12.73 10.48 -9.37
N TRP A 18 -11.66 10.56 -8.60
CA TRP A 18 -10.76 9.42 -8.42
C TRP A 18 -11.51 8.28 -7.72
N LYS A 19 -11.17 7.03 -8.03
CA LYS A 19 -11.69 5.84 -7.37
C LYS A 19 -10.52 4.92 -7.01
N LEU A 20 -10.47 4.47 -5.77
CA LEU A 20 -9.49 3.52 -5.27
C LEU A 20 -9.57 2.21 -6.07
N ASN A 21 -8.40 1.70 -6.47
CA ASN A 21 -8.30 0.37 -7.05
C ASN A 21 -8.34 -0.68 -5.93
N SER A 22 -9.52 -1.25 -5.67
CA SER A 22 -9.73 -2.20 -4.57
C SER A 22 -8.90 -3.47 -4.68
N SER A 23 -8.38 -3.82 -5.87
CA SER A 23 -7.46 -4.96 -6.01
C SER A 23 -6.12 -4.77 -5.28
N LEU A 24 -5.72 -3.53 -5.01
CA LEU A 24 -4.52 -3.21 -4.24
C LEU A 24 -4.68 -3.53 -2.75
N LEU A 25 -5.91 -3.60 -2.25
CA LEU A 25 -6.19 -3.91 -0.84
C LEU A 25 -5.86 -5.37 -0.51
N ASN A 26 -5.87 -6.25 -1.51
CA ASN A 26 -5.55 -7.67 -1.38
C ASN A 26 -4.05 -7.97 -1.60
N LYS A 27 -3.20 -6.94 -1.60
CA LYS A 27 -1.75 -7.08 -1.79
C LYS A 27 -1.05 -6.83 -0.47
N ASP A 28 -0.58 -7.90 0.16
CA ASP A 28 0.02 -7.84 1.50
C ASP A 28 1.13 -6.80 1.60
N ASP A 29 2.01 -6.68 0.60
CA ASP A 29 3.09 -5.69 0.59
C ASP A 29 2.61 -4.24 0.57
N ILE A 30 1.48 -3.98 -0.11
CA ILE A 30 0.86 -2.65 -0.19
C ILE A 30 0.12 -2.37 1.11
N SER A 31 -0.64 -3.35 1.60
CA SER A 31 -1.42 -3.23 2.82
C SER A 31 -0.50 -3.01 4.04
N CYS A 32 0.60 -3.75 4.16
CA CYS A 32 1.58 -3.52 5.24
C CYS A 32 2.18 -2.11 5.19
N ARG A 33 2.57 -1.61 4.01
CA ARG A 33 3.10 -0.25 3.87
C ARG A 33 2.06 0.81 4.21
N TYR A 34 0.82 0.61 3.80
CA TYR A 34 -0.27 1.53 4.14
C TYR A 34 -0.52 1.56 5.65
N VAL A 35 -0.52 0.41 6.31
CA VAL A 35 -0.70 0.31 7.77
C VAL A 35 0.40 1.09 8.50
N VAL A 36 1.66 0.94 8.08
CA VAL A 36 2.79 1.72 8.65
C VAL A 36 2.58 3.21 8.44
N ASP A 37 2.25 3.65 7.21
CA ASP A 37 2.00 5.05 6.91
C ASP A 37 0.81 5.60 7.73
N PHE A 38 -0.24 4.80 7.91
CA PHE A 38 -1.42 5.17 8.70
C PHE A 38 -1.07 5.38 10.18
N TYR A 39 -0.31 4.47 10.79
CA TYR A 39 0.11 4.62 12.20
C TYR A 39 0.99 5.86 12.40
N GLN A 40 1.86 6.18 11.44
CA GLN A 40 2.63 7.44 11.49
C GLN A 40 1.73 8.70 11.43
N LEU A 41 0.56 8.61 10.79
CA LEU A 41 -0.43 9.69 10.80
C LEU A 41 -1.22 9.73 12.11
N LYS A 42 -1.51 8.56 12.70
CA LYS A 42 -2.19 8.42 14.00
C LYS A 42 -1.33 8.97 15.15
N ASP A 43 -0.02 8.72 15.15
CA ASP A 43 0.88 9.31 16.15
C ASP A 43 0.89 10.85 16.13
N ARG A 44 0.53 11.43 14.99
CA ARG A 44 0.40 12.89 14.80
C ARG A 44 -1.02 13.41 15.04
N GLU A 45 -1.98 12.54 15.40
CA GLU A 45 -3.37 12.91 15.74
C GLU A 45 -3.41 13.90 16.91
N ILE A 46 -2.48 13.78 17.87
CA ILE A 46 -2.37 14.61 19.08
C ILE A 46 -2.36 16.12 18.76
N TYR A 47 -1.91 16.50 17.57
CA TYR A 47 -1.84 17.89 17.13
C TYR A 47 -3.16 18.44 16.56
N THR A 48 -4.23 17.65 16.54
CA THR A 48 -5.54 18.04 15.98
C THR A 48 -6.62 18.09 17.06
N ARG A 49 -7.36 19.20 17.13
CA ARG A 49 -8.45 19.38 18.12
C ARG A 49 -9.67 18.49 17.87
N ASN A 50 -9.86 17.98 16.65
CA ASN A 50 -11.08 17.29 16.23
C ASN A 50 -10.74 16.10 15.31
N ARG A 51 -11.19 14.90 15.70
CA ARG A 51 -10.99 13.64 14.94
C ARG A 51 -11.61 13.66 13.55
N SER A 52 -12.80 14.24 13.40
CA SER A 52 -13.45 14.37 12.09
C SER A 52 -12.63 15.29 11.17
N THR A 53 -12.10 16.38 11.70
CA THR A 53 -11.22 17.28 10.95
C THR A 53 -9.92 16.58 10.56
N TRP A 54 -9.30 15.84 11.49
CA TRP A 54 -8.11 15.04 11.20
C TRP A 54 -8.35 13.99 10.11
N TRP A 55 -9.44 13.24 10.22
CA TRP A 55 -9.81 12.23 9.23
C TRP A 55 -9.97 12.84 7.83
N ASN A 56 -10.73 13.93 7.74
CA ASN A 56 -11.05 14.55 6.44
C ASN A 56 -9.89 15.35 5.84
N THR A 57 -9.04 15.99 6.65
CA THR A 57 -7.98 16.89 6.15
C THR A 57 -6.60 16.22 6.09
N VAL A 58 -6.36 15.17 6.87
CA VAL A 58 -5.07 14.47 6.93
C VAL A 58 -5.18 13.06 6.36
N VAL A 59 -6.03 12.22 6.96
CA VAL A 59 -6.05 10.79 6.65
C VAL A 59 -6.55 10.51 5.24
N LYS A 60 -7.73 11.02 4.87
CA LYS A 60 -8.30 10.80 3.53
C LYS A 60 -7.36 11.28 2.41
N PRO A 61 -6.82 12.51 2.43
CA PRO A 61 -5.90 12.95 1.38
C PRO A 61 -4.61 12.14 1.28
N LYS A 62 -4.02 11.73 2.42
CA LYS A 62 -2.82 10.89 2.43
C LYS A 62 -3.11 9.48 1.93
N THR A 63 -4.26 8.92 2.27
CA THR A 63 -4.75 7.64 1.75
C THR A 63 -4.92 7.69 0.23
N GLN A 64 -5.55 8.75 -0.29
CA GLN A 64 -5.66 8.95 -1.73
C GLN A 64 -4.28 9.03 -2.39
N PHE A 65 -3.36 9.80 -1.82
CA PHE A 65 -2.02 9.95 -2.36
C PHE A 65 -1.26 8.62 -2.41
N PHE A 66 -1.29 7.87 -1.32
CA PHE A 66 -0.68 6.54 -1.20
C PHE A 66 -1.20 5.62 -2.31
N PHE A 67 -2.51 5.38 -2.37
CA PHE A 67 -3.09 4.43 -3.34
C PHE A 67 -3.02 4.91 -4.80
N LYS A 68 -2.99 6.23 -5.05
CA LYS A 68 -2.69 6.78 -6.38
C LYS A 68 -1.27 6.41 -6.81
N ASN A 69 -0.28 6.59 -5.93
CA ASN A 69 1.10 6.26 -6.23
C ASN A 69 1.29 4.75 -6.40
N GLU A 70 0.69 3.94 -5.53
CA GLU A 70 0.74 2.48 -5.64
C GLU A 70 0.08 1.97 -6.93
N SER A 71 -1.06 2.53 -7.31
CA SER A 71 -1.69 2.22 -8.60
C SER A 71 -0.75 2.55 -9.77
N ARG A 72 -0.06 3.69 -9.71
CA ARG A 72 0.90 4.10 -10.75
C ARG A 72 2.08 3.13 -10.84
N ILE A 73 2.71 2.81 -9.71
CA ILE A 73 3.84 1.88 -9.65
C ILE A 73 3.42 0.49 -10.14
N PHE A 74 2.27 0.00 -9.67
CA PHE A 74 1.72 -1.29 -10.08
C PHE A 74 1.50 -1.35 -11.59
N ASN A 75 0.84 -0.33 -12.16
CA ASN A 75 0.61 -0.26 -13.60
C ASN A 75 1.92 -0.15 -14.40
N CYS A 76 2.92 0.61 -13.90
CA CYS A 76 4.25 0.66 -14.52
C CYS A 76 4.89 -0.73 -14.55
N ARG A 77 4.90 -1.47 -13.44
CA ARG A 77 5.45 -2.84 -13.37
C ARG A 77 4.75 -3.79 -14.34
N ILE A 78 3.42 -3.75 -14.39
CA ILE A 78 2.63 -4.58 -15.31
C ILE A 78 2.96 -4.24 -16.76
N ASN A 79 3.06 -2.96 -17.11
CA ASN A 79 3.39 -2.53 -18.47
C ASN A 79 4.82 -2.91 -18.86
N SER A 80 5.80 -2.74 -17.95
CA SER A 80 7.18 -3.19 -18.18
C SER A 80 7.27 -4.69 -18.42
N ALA A 81 6.63 -5.50 -17.57
CA ALA A 81 6.61 -6.96 -17.73
C ALA A 81 5.94 -7.38 -19.06
N LYS A 82 4.86 -6.71 -19.48
CA LYS A 82 4.26 -6.95 -20.81
C LYS A 82 5.21 -6.62 -21.94
N SER A 83 5.89 -5.48 -21.88
CA SER A 83 6.86 -5.08 -22.91
C SER A 83 8.00 -6.09 -23.04
N GLU A 84 8.51 -6.61 -21.92
CA GLU A 84 9.54 -7.65 -21.90
C GLU A 84 9.04 -8.96 -22.54
N LEU A 85 7.82 -9.39 -22.20
CA LEU A 85 7.22 -10.58 -22.80
C LEU A 85 6.94 -10.41 -24.30
N TYR A 86 6.52 -9.22 -24.74
CA TYR A 86 6.38 -8.92 -26.17
C TYR A 86 7.72 -8.98 -26.89
N ALA A 87 8.77 -8.37 -26.34
CA ALA A 87 10.12 -8.44 -26.91
C ALA A 87 10.58 -9.91 -27.06
N LYS A 88 10.48 -10.69 -25.97
CA LYS A 88 10.80 -12.12 -25.97
C LYS A 88 9.98 -12.91 -27.00
N MET A 89 8.70 -12.59 -27.17
CA MET A 89 7.86 -13.23 -28.19
C MET A 89 8.36 -12.93 -29.60
N TYR A 90 8.77 -11.69 -29.88
CA TYR A 90 9.34 -11.31 -31.18
C TYR A 90 10.67 -12.01 -31.46
N ASP A 91 11.56 -12.07 -30.47
CA ASP A 91 12.86 -12.75 -30.59
C ASP A 91 12.67 -14.24 -30.89
N LEU A 92 11.84 -14.93 -30.10
CA LEU A 92 11.51 -16.35 -30.33
C LEU A 92 10.85 -16.57 -31.70
N ALA A 93 9.98 -15.66 -32.15
CA ALA A 93 9.39 -15.75 -33.48
C ALA A 93 10.41 -15.58 -34.60
N ALA A 94 11.44 -14.75 -34.41
CA ALA A 94 12.54 -14.57 -35.37
C ALA A 94 13.46 -15.79 -35.40
N GLU A 95 13.87 -16.32 -34.25
CA GLU A 95 14.67 -17.55 -34.13
C GLU A 95 14.00 -18.75 -34.81
N ARG A 96 12.66 -18.85 -34.68
CA ARG A 96 11.89 -19.91 -35.32
C ARG A 96 11.89 -19.82 -36.84
N ARG A 97 11.90 -18.60 -37.41
CA ARG A 97 12.10 -18.41 -38.87
C ARG A 97 13.49 -18.87 -39.30
N ASN A 98 14.47 -18.79 -38.42
CA ASN A 98 15.83 -19.26 -38.63
C ASN A 98 16.01 -20.76 -38.30
N GLY A 99 14.92 -21.50 -38.05
CA GLY A 99 14.94 -22.96 -37.87
C GLY A 99 15.03 -23.47 -36.43
N ALA A 100 14.96 -22.61 -35.42
CA ALA A 100 14.97 -23.04 -34.01
C ALA A 100 13.65 -23.72 -33.59
N ASP A 101 13.73 -24.82 -32.85
CA ASP A 101 12.56 -25.44 -32.20
C ASP A 101 12.31 -24.85 -30.81
N ASN A 102 11.57 -23.73 -30.79
CA ASN A 102 11.21 -23.00 -29.58
C ASN A 102 9.68 -22.94 -29.35
N ARG A 103 8.95 -23.94 -29.86
CA ARG A 103 7.47 -23.98 -29.81
C ARG A 103 6.92 -23.88 -28.38
N ASN A 104 7.54 -24.58 -27.43
CA ASN A 104 7.11 -24.60 -26.03
C ASN A 104 7.34 -23.26 -25.34
N GLN A 105 8.50 -22.64 -25.56
CA GLN A 105 8.83 -21.31 -25.00
C GLN A 105 7.88 -20.23 -25.55
N LEU A 106 7.56 -20.29 -26.85
CA LEU A 106 6.60 -19.38 -27.46
C LEU A 106 5.18 -19.58 -26.88
N GLN A 107 4.79 -20.82 -26.61
CA GLN A 107 3.51 -21.14 -25.99
C GLN A 107 3.44 -20.65 -24.54
N GLU A 108 4.52 -20.77 -23.77
CA GLU A 108 4.62 -20.25 -22.41
C GLU A 108 4.46 -18.72 -22.38
N VAL A 109 5.21 -18.00 -23.21
CA VAL A 109 5.14 -16.53 -23.29
C VAL A 109 3.74 -16.06 -23.70
N LYS A 110 3.12 -16.73 -24.68
CA LYS A 110 1.72 -16.44 -25.08
C LYS A 110 0.73 -16.69 -23.96
N SER A 111 0.89 -17.79 -23.22
CA SER A 111 0.01 -18.14 -22.10
C SER A 111 0.12 -17.12 -20.98
N GLU A 112 1.33 -16.62 -20.71
CA GLU A 112 1.57 -15.59 -19.70
C GLU A 112 0.98 -14.23 -20.11
N LEU A 113 1.20 -13.78 -21.36
CA LEU A 113 0.55 -12.59 -21.90
C LEU A 113 -0.98 -12.69 -21.83
N MET A 114 -1.54 -13.85 -22.21
CA MET A 114 -2.98 -14.09 -22.15
C MET A 114 -3.51 -14.04 -20.72
N ARG A 115 -2.77 -14.60 -19.75
CA ARG A 115 -3.12 -14.51 -18.33
C ARG A 115 -3.14 -13.05 -17.84
N MET A 116 -2.13 -12.26 -18.19
CA MET A 116 -2.08 -10.84 -17.83
C MET A 116 -3.23 -10.04 -18.44
N GLU A 117 -3.66 -10.36 -19.67
CA GLU A 117 -4.84 -9.73 -20.27
C GLU A 117 -6.15 -10.20 -19.63
N LEU A 118 -6.30 -11.49 -19.31
CA LEU A 118 -7.48 -12.01 -18.61
C LEU A 118 -7.66 -11.37 -17.23
N ASP A 119 -6.57 -11.18 -16.48
CA ASP A 119 -6.65 -10.51 -15.18
C ASP A 119 -6.99 -9.03 -15.31
N ARG A 120 -6.50 -8.37 -16.37
CA ARG A 120 -6.90 -7.00 -16.71
C ARG A 120 -8.38 -6.92 -17.10
N LEU A 121 -8.90 -7.89 -17.85
CA LEU A 121 -10.31 -7.97 -18.18
C LEU A 121 -11.15 -8.16 -16.92
N LYS A 122 -10.82 -9.10 -16.04
CA LYS A 122 -11.50 -9.28 -14.73
C LYS A 122 -11.56 -7.97 -13.93
N PHE A 123 -10.45 -7.23 -13.91
CA PHE A 123 -10.41 -5.91 -13.27
C PHE A 123 -11.44 -4.94 -13.88
N TYR A 124 -11.52 -4.84 -15.21
CA TYR A 124 -12.51 -3.99 -15.86
C TYR A 124 -13.95 -4.47 -15.68
N GLY A 125 -14.21 -5.78 -15.67
CA GLY A 125 -15.56 -6.31 -15.41
C GLY A 125 -16.08 -6.02 -14.01
N SER A 126 -15.18 -5.85 -13.04
CA SER A 126 -15.59 -5.36 -11.71
C SER A 126 -15.98 -3.88 -11.71
N ARG A 127 -15.54 -3.12 -12.72
CA ARG A 127 -15.73 -1.67 -12.85
C ARG A 127 -16.89 -1.31 -13.78
N PHE A 128 -17.24 -2.20 -14.69
CA PHE A 128 -18.25 -1.99 -15.70
C PHE A 128 -19.51 -2.80 -15.43
N PRO A 129 -20.71 -2.19 -15.49
CA PRO A 129 -21.95 -2.93 -15.43
C PRO A 129 -22.03 -3.96 -16.57
N GLN A 130 -22.32 -5.22 -16.24
CA GLN A 130 -22.52 -6.29 -17.23
C GLN A 130 -23.82 -6.16 -18.03
N THR A 131 -24.64 -5.15 -17.75
CA THR A 131 -25.93 -4.87 -18.41
C THR A 131 -25.85 -4.61 -19.92
N SER A 132 -24.64 -4.51 -20.50
CA SER A 132 -24.43 -4.32 -21.93
C SER A 132 -23.92 -5.56 -22.66
N MET A 133 -23.83 -6.70 -21.98
CA MET A 133 -23.39 -7.98 -22.55
C MET A 133 -24.59 -8.91 -22.76
N LEU A 134 -24.55 -9.71 -23.83
CA LEU A 134 -25.57 -10.73 -24.06
C LEU A 134 -25.44 -11.87 -23.05
N GLU A 135 -26.55 -12.55 -22.75
CA GLU A 135 -26.57 -13.64 -21.78
C GLU A 135 -25.63 -14.79 -22.22
N GLY A 136 -24.69 -15.16 -21.35
CA GLY A 136 -23.65 -16.16 -21.64
C GLY A 136 -22.40 -15.62 -22.34
N GLU A 137 -22.36 -14.35 -22.74
CA GLU A 137 -21.20 -13.74 -23.38
C GLU A 137 -20.06 -13.49 -22.36
N LYS A 138 -18.81 -13.77 -22.76
CA LYS A 138 -17.63 -13.47 -21.95
C LYS A 138 -17.05 -12.12 -22.34
N MET A 139 -16.67 -11.34 -21.33
CA MET A 139 -16.09 -10.03 -21.53
C MET A 139 -14.75 -10.14 -22.25
N SER A 140 -14.60 -9.38 -23.33
CA SER A 140 -13.41 -9.39 -24.18
C SER A 140 -12.75 -8.01 -24.23
N VAL A 141 -11.55 -7.93 -24.81
CA VAL A 141 -10.85 -6.65 -25.04
C VAL A 141 -11.71 -5.70 -25.87
N PHE A 142 -12.49 -6.22 -26.82
CA PHE A 142 -13.45 -5.42 -27.59
C PHE A 142 -14.49 -4.75 -26.70
N HIS A 143 -15.07 -5.46 -25.73
CA HIS A 143 -16.03 -4.90 -24.78
C HIS A 143 -15.43 -3.76 -23.96
N VAL A 144 -14.23 -3.97 -23.42
CA VAL A 144 -13.50 -2.95 -22.64
C VAL A 144 -13.18 -1.73 -23.52
N SER A 145 -12.62 -1.95 -24.71
CA SER A 145 -12.30 -0.87 -25.64
C SER A 145 -13.54 -0.09 -26.07
N ASN A 146 -14.65 -0.78 -26.39
CA ASN A 146 -15.91 -0.15 -26.76
C ASN A 146 -16.48 0.68 -25.59
N GLN A 147 -16.31 0.24 -24.35
CA GLN A 147 -16.79 0.98 -23.18
C GLN A 147 -15.91 2.18 -22.84
N MET A 148 -14.59 2.06 -23.04
CA MET A 148 -13.66 3.20 -23.00
C MET A 148 -13.98 4.20 -24.11
N HIS A 149 -14.25 3.72 -25.32
CA HIS A 149 -14.72 4.52 -26.44
C HIS A 149 -16.04 5.19 -26.12
N LYS A 150 -17.08 4.51 -25.60
CA LYS A 150 -18.33 5.16 -25.14
C LYS A 150 -18.13 6.19 -24.04
N GLY A 151 -17.06 6.08 -23.24
CA GLY A 151 -16.67 7.09 -22.26
C GLY A 151 -15.96 8.30 -22.87
N CYS A 152 -15.25 8.11 -23.98
CA CYS A 152 -14.44 9.10 -24.71
C CYS A 152 -15.20 9.76 -25.88
N ASP A 153 -15.87 8.98 -26.72
CA ASP A 153 -16.93 9.40 -27.63
C ASP A 153 -18.02 9.99 -26.75
N GLY A 154 -18.05 11.32 -26.72
CA GLY A 154 -19.08 12.05 -26.03
C GLY A 154 -20.43 11.51 -26.48
N SER A 155 -21.11 10.78 -25.59
CA SER A 155 -22.56 10.85 -25.55
C SER A 155 -22.88 12.34 -25.53
N GLN A 156 -23.21 12.87 -26.71
CA GLN A 156 -23.74 14.21 -26.87
C GLN A 156 -25.00 14.16 -26.01
N PHE A 157 -24.93 14.73 -24.81
CA PHE A 157 -26.07 14.78 -23.92
C PHE A 157 -27.05 15.73 -24.60
N GLN A 158 -28.09 15.15 -25.19
CA GLN A 158 -29.14 15.89 -25.86
C GLN A 158 -30.28 16.04 -24.86
N LEU A 159 -30.64 17.28 -24.55
CA LEU A 159 -31.82 17.60 -23.77
C LEU A 159 -32.85 18.19 -24.72
N ARG A 160 -34.04 17.60 -24.75
CA ARG A 160 -35.17 18.12 -25.49
C ARG A 160 -35.96 19.06 -24.58
N ASP A 161 -35.99 20.34 -24.93
CA ASP A 161 -36.71 21.41 -24.23
C ASP A 161 -37.86 21.88 -25.14
N GLY A 162 -39.01 21.21 -25.02
CA GLY A 162 -40.12 21.35 -25.98
C GLY A 162 -39.72 20.86 -27.39
N ASP A 163 -39.78 21.75 -28.38
CA ASP A 163 -39.36 21.47 -29.76
C ASP A 163 -37.87 21.68 -30.02
N ASN A 164 -37.13 22.26 -29.06
CA ASN A 164 -35.73 22.57 -29.23
C ASN A 164 -34.83 21.44 -28.70
N LEU A 165 -33.90 20.99 -29.52
CA LEU A 165 -32.87 20.02 -29.14
C LEU A 165 -31.59 20.75 -28.71
N ILE A 166 -31.27 20.69 -27.42
CA ILE A 166 -30.06 21.30 -26.85
C ILE A 166 -28.95 20.25 -26.84
N THR A 167 -27.89 20.50 -27.62
CA THR A 167 -26.69 19.63 -27.72
C THR A 167 -25.43 20.30 -27.17
N ASP A 168 -25.47 21.61 -26.91
CA ASP A 168 -24.34 22.37 -26.37
C ASP A 168 -24.18 22.14 -24.85
N SER A 169 -22.96 21.81 -24.41
CA SER A 169 -22.71 21.45 -23.01
C SER A 169 -22.91 22.61 -22.03
N LYS A 170 -22.68 23.87 -22.42
CA LYS A 170 -22.87 25.02 -21.52
C LYS A 170 -24.36 25.31 -21.35
N ARG A 171 -25.11 25.34 -22.45
CA ARG A 171 -26.57 25.50 -22.43
C ARG A 171 -27.25 24.36 -21.69
N LEU A 172 -26.78 23.14 -21.87
CA LEU A 172 -27.28 21.97 -21.14
C LEU A 172 -27.09 22.13 -19.62
N LYS A 173 -25.86 22.44 -19.16
CA LYS A 173 -25.59 22.67 -17.74
C LYS A 173 -26.46 23.78 -17.19
N LYS A 174 -26.52 24.92 -17.88
CA LYS A 174 -27.34 26.05 -17.48
C LYS A 174 -28.82 25.66 -17.37
N LYS A 175 -29.36 24.91 -18.34
CA LYS A 175 -30.76 24.49 -18.31
C LYS A 175 -31.06 23.50 -17.16
N ILE A 176 -30.12 22.60 -16.86
CA ILE A 176 -30.23 21.69 -15.70
C ILE A 176 -30.15 22.49 -14.39
N GLU A 177 -29.21 23.43 -14.29
CA GLU A 177 -29.07 24.34 -13.15
C GLU A 177 -30.33 25.17 -12.98
N ASP A 178 -30.84 25.82 -14.03
CA ASP A 178 -32.06 26.62 -14.01
C ASP A 178 -33.28 25.78 -13.60
N PHE A 179 -33.41 24.55 -14.11
CA PHE A 179 -34.50 23.64 -13.74
C PHE A 179 -34.48 23.30 -12.24
N PHE A 180 -33.35 22.83 -11.72
CA PHE A 180 -33.25 22.46 -10.31
C PHE A 180 -33.24 23.67 -9.39
N THR A 181 -32.66 24.79 -9.82
CA THR A 181 -32.74 26.06 -9.10
C THR A 181 -34.18 26.52 -9.02
N GLY A 182 -34.97 26.46 -10.09
CA GLY A 182 -36.39 26.80 -10.05
C GLY A 182 -37.23 25.80 -9.23
N THR A 183 -36.90 24.50 -9.28
CA THR A 183 -37.63 23.45 -8.54
C THR A 183 -37.34 23.49 -7.04
N PHE A 184 -36.10 23.78 -6.66
CA PHE A 184 -35.64 23.76 -5.27
C PHE A 184 -35.34 25.14 -4.70
N GLN A 185 -35.57 26.22 -5.45
CA GLN A 185 -35.63 27.56 -4.88
C GLN A 185 -36.76 27.56 -3.86
N ALA A 186 -36.46 28.08 -2.68
CA ALA A 186 -37.51 28.42 -1.75
C ALA A 186 -38.43 29.42 -2.45
N GLU A 187 -39.67 29.03 -2.72
CA GLU A 187 -40.71 30.00 -2.96
C GLU A 187 -40.91 30.75 -1.65
N ASP A 188 -40.66 32.07 -1.63
CA ASP A 188 -41.02 32.95 -0.50
C ASP A 188 -42.52 32.85 -0.15
N SER A 189 -43.32 32.22 -1.02
CA SER A 189 -44.76 32.00 -0.92
C SER A 189 -45.19 30.59 -0.49
N ALA A 190 -44.29 29.69 -0.11
CA ALA A 190 -44.72 28.43 0.52
C ALA A 190 -45.45 28.78 1.83
N SER A 191 -46.79 28.79 1.80
CA SER A 191 -47.58 29.10 2.98
C SER A 191 -47.20 28.13 4.09
N LEU A 192 -47.11 28.63 5.32
CA LEU A 192 -46.93 27.80 6.52
C LEU A 192 -47.95 26.64 6.55
N GLU A 193 -49.13 26.84 5.97
CA GLU A 193 -50.18 25.82 5.81
C GLU A 193 -49.79 24.68 4.87
N SER A 194 -49.19 24.96 3.71
CA SER A 194 -48.77 23.91 2.76
C SER A 194 -47.62 23.06 3.31
N SER A 195 -46.69 23.69 4.02
CA SER A 195 -45.61 22.99 4.73
C SER A 195 -46.13 22.17 5.92
N ALA A 196 -47.11 22.71 6.66
CA ALA A 196 -47.76 21.99 7.77
C ALA A 196 -48.63 20.83 7.31
N GLU A 197 -49.27 20.91 6.14
CA GLU A 197 -50.01 19.81 5.51
C GLU A 197 -49.05 18.69 5.09
N ALA A 198 -47.93 19.02 4.43
CA ALA A 198 -46.92 18.06 4.00
C ALA A 198 -46.20 17.35 5.17
N LEU A 199 -46.11 18.03 6.31
CA LEU A 199 -45.51 17.51 7.55
C LEU A 199 -46.56 17.08 8.58
N ARG A 200 -47.86 17.01 8.22
CA ARG A 200 -48.95 16.74 9.17
C ARG A 200 -48.76 15.41 9.91
N ASP A 201 -48.21 14.41 9.21
CA ASP A 201 -47.93 13.08 9.74
C ASP A 201 -46.48 12.91 10.25
N VAL A 202 -45.65 13.95 10.11
CA VAL A 202 -44.27 13.96 10.61
C VAL A 202 -44.29 14.55 12.01
N SER A 203 -44.30 13.68 13.02
CA SER A 203 -44.16 14.12 14.41
C SER A 203 -42.80 14.82 14.59
N ASN A 204 -42.83 16.13 14.85
CA ASN A 204 -41.62 16.93 15.06
C ASN A 204 -40.99 16.71 16.46
N SER A 205 -41.46 15.68 17.17
CA SER A 205 -41.00 15.27 18.48
C SER A 205 -40.59 13.82 18.42
N LEU A 206 -39.32 13.55 18.69
CA LEU A 206 -38.83 12.22 18.98
C LEU A 206 -39.38 11.79 20.34
N ASP A 207 -39.83 10.55 20.47
CA ASP A 207 -40.16 10.00 21.78
C ASP A 207 -38.90 9.89 22.66
N LEU A 208 -39.09 9.68 23.96
CA LEU A 208 -38.00 9.69 24.93
C LEU A 208 -36.97 8.57 24.65
N GLN A 209 -37.41 7.45 24.07
CA GLN A 209 -36.54 6.33 23.69
C GLN A 209 -35.71 6.68 22.44
N GLN A 210 -36.33 7.23 21.40
CA GLN A 210 -35.66 7.68 20.17
C GLN A 210 -34.63 8.78 20.47
N GLN A 211 -34.96 9.71 21.37
CA GLN A 211 -34.00 10.71 21.84
C GLN A 211 -32.80 10.05 22.51
N GLN A 212 -33.04 9.14 23.45
CA GLN A 212 -31.98 8.40 24.13
C GLN A 212 -31.13 7.57 23.15
N GLU A 213 -31.74 6.94 22.15
CA GLU A 213 -31.05 6.18 21.10
C GLU A 213 -30.17 7.08 20.21
N LEU A 214 -30.58 8.31 19.92
CA LEU A 214 -29.81 9.26 19.10
C LEU A 214 -28.59 9.85 19.82
N VAL A 215 -28.67 10.04 21.13
CA VAL A 215 -27.53 10.56 21.93
C VAL A 215 -26.65 9.46 22.51
N ARG A 216 -27.05 8.19 22.41
CA ARG A 216 -26.24 7.10 22.95
C ARG A 216 -24.89 7.04 22.22
N PRO A 217 -23.80 6.70 22.92
CA PRO A 217 -22.52 6.47 22.28
C PRO A 217 -22.63 5.37 21.21
N ILE A 218 -22.00 5.60 20.05
CA ILE A 218 -21.89 4.60 18.99
C ILE A 218 -21.07 3.42 19.53
N ASP A 219 -21.65 2.22 19.50
CA ASP A 219 -21.02 1.03 20.02
C ASP A 219 -20.21 0.26 18.96
N GLU A 220 -19.23 -0.55 19.41
CA GLU A 220 -18.36 -1.30 18.49
C GLU A 220 -19.13 -2.38 17.72
N ALA A 221 -20.16 -2.98 18.31
CA ALA A 221 -20.96 -4.03 17.69
C ALA A 221 -21.81 -3.48 16.54
N GLU A 222 -22.36 -2.28 16.71
CA GLU A 222 -23.06 -1.48 15.71
C GLU A 222 -22.12 -1.18 14.54
N LEU A 223 -20.91 -0.69 14.82
CA LEU A 223 -19.93 -0.42 13.76
C LEU A 223 -19.54 -1.70 13.00
N LYS A 224 -19.33 -2.82 13.71
CA LYS A 224 -19.07 -4.13 13.07
C LYS A 224 -20.24 -4.59 12.21
N ALA A 225 -21.47 -4.44 12.69
CA ALA A 225 -22.66 -4.81 11.96
C ALA A 225 -22.85 -3.95 10.70
N VAL A 226 -22.61 -2.63 10.81
CA VAL A 226 -22.66 -1.69 9.68
C VAL A 226 -21.59 -2.04 8.64
N VAL A 227 -20.36 -2.33 9.08
CA VAL A 227 -19.31 -2.75 8.16
C VAL A 227 -19.67 -4.09 7.55
N ALA A 228 -20.11 -5.10 8.29
CA ALA A 228 -20.44 -6.42 7.73
C ALA A 228 -21.64 -6.39 6.76
N GLY A 229 -22.65 -5.55 7.03
CA GLY A 229 -23.91 -5.48 6.27
C GLY A 229 -23.87 -4.57 5.05
N ALA A 230 -22.83 -3.74 4.88
CA ALA A 230 -22.77 -2.78 3.79
C ALA A 230 -22.58 -3.45 2.41
N ALA A 231 -23.29 -2.90 1.42
CA ALA A 231 -23.28 -3.42 0.06
C ALA A 231 -21.91 -3.22 -0.63
N LYS A 232 -21.29 -4.33 -1.04
CA LYS A 232 -20.01 -4.35 -1.76
C LYS A 232 -20.14 -3.76 -3.18
N LYS A 233 -19.03 -3.24 -3.72
CA LYS A 233 -18.89 -2.73 -5.09
C LYS A 233 -19.77 -1.52 -5.45
N LYS A 234 -20.30 -0.80 -4.45
CA LYS A 234 -21.00 0.46 -4.69
C LYS A 234 -20.03 1.58 -5.09
N SER A 235 -20.57 2.65 -5.69
CA SER A 235 -19.79 3.82 -6.04
C SER A 235 -19.25 4.50 -4.77
N PRO A 236 -17.96 4.85 -4.72
CA PRO A 236 -17.42 5.58 -3.58
C PRO A 236 -17.96 7.02 -3.53
N GLY A 237 -17.79 7.68 -2.39
CA GLY A 237 -18.04 9.11 -2.28
C GLY A 237 -17.03 9.95 -3.07
N PRO A 238 -17.11 11.30 -2.97
CA PRO A 238 -16.22 12.23 -3.68
C PRO A 238 -14.72 12.04 -3.38
N ASP A 239 -14.38 11.45 -2.23
CA ASP A 239 -13.01 11.12 -1.86
C ASP A 239 -12.43 9.90 -2.61
N GLY A 240 -13.28 9.13 -3.29
CA GLY A 240 -12.88 7.96 -4.05
C GLY A 240 -12.52 6.73 -3.24
N ILE A 241 -12.61 6.77 -1.91
CA ILE A 241 -12.33 5.65 -1.02
C ILE A 241 -13.56 4.74 -0.99
N SER A 242 -13.39 3.49 -1.41
CA SER A 242 -14.50 2.55 -1.52
C SER A 242 -14.79 1.84 -0.21
N TYR A 243 -15.97 1.25 -0.08
CA TYR A 243 -16.34 0.48 1.12
C TYR A 243 -15.35 -0.66 1.42
N GLU A 244 -14.77 -1.29 0.40
CA GLU A 244 -13.78 -2.36 0.55
C GLU A 244 -12.56 -1.91 1.36
N PHE A 245 -12.16 -0.63 1.25
CA PHE A 245 -11.09 -0.08 2.08
C PHE A 245 -11.47 -0.17 3.56
N TYR A 246 -12.68 0.27 3.90
CA TYR A 246 -13.16 0.21 5.27
C TYR A 246 -13.30 -1.23 5.72
N SER A 247 -13.88 -2.14 4.93
CA SER A 247 -13.97 -3.55 5.30
C SER A 247 -12.60 -4.19 5.62
N VAL A 248 -11.55 -3.88 4.85
CA VAL A 248 -10.20 -4.44 5.04
C VAL A 248 -9.51 -3.84 6.27
N TYR A 249 -9.57 -2.53 6.42
CA TYR A 249 -8.81 -1.82 7.44
C TYR A 249 -9.59 -1.59 8.75
N PHE A 250 -10.91 -1.81 8.74
CA PHE A 250 -11.74 -1.72 9.94
C PHE A 250 -11.36 -2.81 10.94
N GLU A 251 -11.24 -4.07 10.51
CA GLU A 251 -10.76 -5.16 11.38
C GLU A 251 -9.31 -4.94 11.82
N MET A 252 -8.43 -4.52 10.89
CA MET A 252 -7.02 -4.30 11.20
C MET A 252 -6.74 -3.13 12.16
N HIS A 253 -7.61 -2.11 12.23
CA HIS A 253 -7.37 -0.91 13.05
C HIS A 253 -8.30 -0.76 14.26
N PHE A 254 -9.56 -1.19 14.17
CA PHE A 254 -10.54 -0.96 15.25
C PHE A 254 -10.65 -2.14 16.23
N ILE A 255 -10.33 -3.36 15.82
CA ILE A 255 -10.31 -4.54 16.72
C ILE A 255 -8.92 -4.72 17.37
N ASN A 256 -7.87 -4.20 16.73
CA ASN A 256 -6.48 -4.37 17.18
C ASN A 256 -5.99 -3.38 18.22
N GLU A 257 -6.80 -2.40 18.65
CA GLU A 257 -6.47 -1.65 19.87
C GLU A 257 -6.42 -2.58 21.11
N ASN A 258 -6.94 -3.81 21.03
CA ASN A 258 -6.93 -4.77 22.13
C ASN A 258 -6.17 -6.09 21.91
N ARG A 259 -5.48 -6.33 20.78
CA ARG A 259 -4.48 -7.43 20.57
C ARG A 259 -4.12 -7.56 19.08
N THR A 260 -3.00 -6.97 18.68
CA THR A 260 -2.10 -7.65 17.73
C THR A 260 -0.70 -7.49 18.26
N THR A 261 -0.30 -8.45 19.08
CA THR A 261 1.10 -8.88 19.06
C THR A 261 1.36 -9.35 17.64
N PRO A 262 2.29 -8.74 16.86
CA PRO A 262 2.69 -9.27 15.56
C PRO A 262 2.80 -10.81 15.61
N LYS A 263 2.40 -11.54 14.56
CA LYS A 263 2.47 -13.03 14.55
C LYS A 263 3.86 -13.56 14.91
N VAL A 264 4.90 -12.76 14.72
CA VAL A 264 6.27 -13.11 15.13
C VAL A 264 6.46 -13.08 16.65
N GLU A 265 5.74 -12.22 17.36
CA GLU A 265 5.73 -12.20 18.83
C GLU A 265 5.06 -13.44 19.41
N GLU A 266 4.01 -13.93 18.75
CA GLU A 266 3.38 -15.21 19.08
C GLU A 266 4.30 -16.39 18.75
N ARG A 267 5.09 -16.30 17.67
CA ARG A 267 6.03 -17.34 17.25
C ARG A 267 7.27 -17.42 18.16
N PHE A 268 7.69 -16.30 18.74
CA PHE A 268 8.83 -16.22 19.66
C PHE A 268 8.46 -15.48 20.95
N PRO A 269 7.63 -16.09 21.81
CA PRO A 269 7.11 -15.44 23.01
C PRO A 269 8.18 -15.19 24.08
N ALA A 270 9.33 -15.87 23.98
CA ALA A 270 10.44 -15.71 24.91
C ALA A 270 11.29 -14.45 24.66
N LEU A 271 11.13 -13.79 23.51
CA LEU A 271 11.84 -12.55 23.19
C LEU A 271 11.17 -11.35 23.88
N ASN A 272 11.97 -10.43 24.41
CA ASN A 272 11.46 -9.17 24.97
C ASN A 272 11.14 -8.17 23.84
N TRP A 273 9.96 -8.33 23.24
CA TRP A 273 9.49 -7.53 22.12
C TRP A 273 9.37 -6.04 22.44
N ASN A 274 8.89 -5.69 23.62
CA ASN A 274 8.80 -4.30 24.07
C ASN A 274 10.18 -3.63 24.02
N GLN A 275 11.19 -4.29 24.58
CA GLN A 275 12.54 -3.74 24.57
C GLN A 275 13.15 -3.67 23.17
N LEU A 276 12.88 -4.67 22.32
CA LEU A 276 13.33 -4.68 20.94
C LEU A 276 12.73 -3.52 20.13
N TRP A 277 11.44 -3.24 20.30
CA TRP A 277 10.77 -2.12 19.64
C TRP A 277 11.25 -0.77 20.16
N GLU A 278 11.46 -0.62 21.47
CA GLU A 278 12.10 0.56 22.06
C GLU A 278 13.51 0.79 21.51
N ASN A 279 14.29 -0.28 21.37
CA ASN A 279 15.64 -0.23 20.80
C ASN A 279 15.61 0.13 19.31
N LEU A 280 14.64 -0.37 18.54
CA LEU A 280 14.45 -0.01 17.13
C LEU A 280 14.02 1.46 16.97
N GLY A 281 13.28 2.00 17.95
CA GLY A 281 12.81 3.38 17.99
C GLY A 281 13.89 4.42 18.30
N GLN A 282 15.11 4.00 18.67
CA GLN A 282 16.17 4.91 19.07
C GLN A 282 16.52 5.93 17.96
N SER A 283 16.64 7.20 18.34
CA SER A 283 16.80 8.32 17.39
C SER A 283 18.09 8.25 16.58
N PHE A 284 19.13 7.59 17.10
CA PHE A 284 20.44 7.44 16.47
C PHE A 284 20.51 6.39 15.35
N LEU A 285 19.44 5.62 15.16
CA LEU A 285 19.30 4.73 14.02
C LEU A 285 18.77 5.50 12.80
N SER A 286 19.34 5.25 11.63
CA SER A 286 18.81 5.84 10.40
C SER A 286 17.45 5.24 10.04
N SER A 287 16.60 5.99 9.32
CA SER A 287 15.32 5.47 8.83
C SER A 287 15.49 4.18 8.02
N GLU A 288 16.53 4.11 7.20
CA GLU A 288 16.82 2.92 6.43
C GLU A 288 17.27 1.73 7.30
N CYS A 289 18.10 1.96 8.32
CA CYS A 289 18.46 0.90 9.27
C CYS A 289 17.19 0.36 9.96
N ARG A 290 16.31 1.24 10.45
CA ARG A 290 15.04 0.84 11.07
C ARG A 290 14.17 0.01 10.13
N SER A 291 14.04 0.43 8.87
CA SER A 291 13.24 -0.31 7.88
C SER A 291 13.79 -1.72 7.61
N GLN A 292 15.10 -1.88 7.46
CA GLN A 292 15.70 -3.21 7.23
C GLN A 292 15.54 -4.12 8.46
N MET A 293 15.75 -3.58 9.66
CA MET A 293 15.56 -4.34 10.90
C MET A 293 14.09 -4.71 11.12
N PHE A 294 13.15 -3.81 10.80
CA PHE A 294 11.71 -4.12 10.84
C PHE A 294 11.35 -5.29 9.93
N LEU A 295 11.86 -5.30 8.69
CA LEU A 295 11.63 -6.41 7.77
C LEU A 295 12.24 -7.71 8.29
N LEU A 296 13.42 -7.65 8.89
CA LEU A 296 14.09 -8.83 9.44
C LEU A 296 13.28 -9.41 10.61
N TYR A 297 12.89 -8.56 11.57
CA TYR A 297 12.18 -8.99 12.77
C TYR A 297 10.77 -9.48 12.49
N ASN A 298 10.09 -8.94 11.48
CA ASN A 298 8.77 -9.43 11.07
C ASN A 298 8.85 -10.65 10.15
N ASP A 299 10.04 -11.26 9.99
CA ASP A 299 10.28 -12.38 9.09
C ASP A 299 9.81 -12.08 7.65
N LEU A 300 10.01 -10.84 7.19
CA LEU A 300 9.64 -10.35 5.84
C LEU A 300 10.83 -10.31 4.88
N VAL A 301 12.07 -10.47 5.37
CA VAL A 301 13.24 -10.60 4.50
C VAL A 301 13.12 -11.88 3.68
N ILE A 302 13.27 -11.73 2.37
CA ILE A 302 13.19 -12.81 1.39
C ILE A 302 14.47 -13.68 1.49
N SER A 303 14.27 -14.99 1.58
CA SER A 303 15.32 -16.01 1.58
C SER A 303 14.94 -17.13 0.59
N LYS A 304 15.90 -17.91 0.08
CA LYS A 304 15.55 -19.02 -0.84
C LYS A 304 14.63 -20.05 -0.17
N GLU A 305 14.82 -20.33 1.11
CA GLU A 305 13.91 -21.18 1.90
C GLU A 305 12.46 -20.71 1.77
N LYS A 306 12.19 -19.41 1.93
CA LYS A 306 10.85 -18.86 1.76
C LYS A 306 10.37 -18.91 0.32
N LEU A 307 11.24 -18.59 -0.63
CA LEU A 307 10.89 -18.63 -2.05
C LEU A 307 10.48 -20.05 -2.48
N VAL A 308 11.19 -21.09 -2.04
CA VAL A 308 10.82 -22.49 -2.28
C VAL A 308 9.53 -22.84 -1.54
N LYS A 309 9.44 -22.53 -0.24
CA LYS A 309 8.26 -22.82 0.59
C LYS A 309 6.96 -22.22 0.01
N TYR A 310 7.02 -21.02 -0.54
CA TYR A 310 5.88 -20.32 -1.13
C TYR A 310 5.78 -20.48 -2.66
N ASN A 311 6.64 -21.31 -3.26
CA ASN A 311 6.68 -21.56 -4.70
C ASN A 311 6.80 -20.28 -5.56
N ILE A 312 7.68 -19.36 -5.13
CA ILE A 312 7.96 -18.09 -5.79
C ILE A 312 9.28 -18.22 -6.56
N GLY A 313 9.26 -17.98 -7.87
CA GLY A 313 10.49 -17.86 -8.68
C GLY A 313 11.05 -19.16 -9.29
N ARG A 314 10.33 -20.29 -9.22
CA ARG A 314 10.74 -21.60 -9.79
C ARG A 314 12.16 -22.05 -9.38
N LEU A 315 12.55 -21.78 -8.13
CA LEU A 315 13.80 -22.29 -7.59
C LEU A 315 13.72 -23.82 -7.43
N GLN A 316 14.80 -24.53 -7.75
CA GLN A 316 14.86 -26.00 -7.64
C GLN A 316 15.11 -26.48 -6.21
N ASP A 317 15.82 -25.68 -5.41
CA ASP A 317 16.18 -25.96 -4.04
C ASP A 317 16.28 -24.66 -3.23
N ASP A 318 16.38 -24.80 -1.91
CA ASP A 318 16.56 -23.70 -0.98
C ASP A 318 18.03 -23.46 -0.61
N LEU A 319 18.99 -24.07 -1.31
CA LEU A 319 20.38 -24.07 -0.91
C LEU A 319 21.09 -22.76 -1.27
N CYS A 320 21.93 -22.32 -0.34
CA CYS A 320 22.84 -21.21 -0.56
C CYS A 320 23.88 -21.58 -1.64
N GLU A 321 24.06 -20.71 -2.63
CA GLU A 321 25.02 -20.88 -3.72
C GLU A 321 26.49 -20.95 -3.26
N TRP A 322 26.78 -20.50 -2.04
CA TRP A 322 28.15 -20.34 -1.55
C TRP A 322 28.60 -21.45 -0.60
N CYS A 323 27.68 -22.07 0.13
CA CYS A 323 28.01 -23.08 1.14
C CYS A 323 27.14 -24.34 1.05
N GLY A 324 26.11 -24.37 0.20
CA GLY A 324 25.25 -25.55 0.03
C GLY A 324 24.33 -25.86 1.20
N VAL A 325 24.20 -24.97 2.18
CA VAL A 325 23.28 -25.09 3.33
C VAL A 325 21.95 -24.37 2.99
N PRO A 326 20.79 -24.85 3.48
CA PRO A 326 19.52 -24.14 3.30
C PRO A 326 19.61 -22.65 3.67
N GLU A 327 19.23 -21.78 2.73
CA GLU A 327 19.36 -20.33 2.87
C GLU A 327 18.14 -19.75 3.61
N SER A 328 18.20 -19.81 4.94
CA SER A 328 17.34 -19.06 5.85
C SER A 328 17.87 -17.64 6.11
N ASN A 329 17.05 -16.78 6.74
CA ASN A 329 17.51 -15.44 7.16
C ASN A 329 18.62 -15.53 8.23
N GLU A 330 18.51 -16.47 9.16
CA GLU A 330 19.54 -16.74 10.16
C GLU A 330 20.85 -17.18 9.50
N HIS A 331 20.77 -18.10 8.53
CA HIS A 331 21.92 -18.51 7.75
C HIS A 331 22.58 -17.33 7.02
N LYS A 332 21.79 -16.48 6.33
CA LYS A 332 22.34 -15.30 5.62
C LYS A 332 23.08 -14.33 6.53
N ILE A 333 22.66 -14.19 7.78
CA ILE A 333 23.22 -13.21 8.71
C ILE A 333 24.42 -13.78 9.47
N LYS A 334 24.29 -14.99 9.99
CA LYS A 334 25.25 -15.59 10.93
C LYS A 334 26.17 -16.58 10.26
N HIS A 335 25.62 -17.55 9.54
CA HIS A 335 26.30 -18.81 9.23
C HIS A 335 26.81 -18.94 7.80
N CYS A 336 26.40 -18.03 6.90
CA CYS A 336 26.85 -18.07 5.52
C CYS A 336 28.35 -17.75 5.46
N VAL A 337 29.09 -18.49 4.65
CA VAL A 337 30.54 -18.27 4.44
C VAL A 337 30.89 -16.83 4.03
N LYS A 338 29.93 -16.09 3.45
CA LYS A 338 30.09 -14.68 3.08
C LYS A 338 29.93 -13.68 4.23
N THR A 339 29.25 -14.06 5.31
CA THR A 339 28.85 -13.17 6.40
C THR A 339 29.38 -13.61 7.77
N GLU A 340 29.79 -14.87 7.92
CA GLU A 340 30.39 -15.42 9.14
C GLU A 340 31.59 -14.58 9.62
N GLU A 341 32.49 -14.18 8.72
CA GLU A 341 33.62 -13.30 9.07
C GLU A 341 33.16 -11.96 9.68
N ILE A 342 32.08 -11.39 9.12
CA ILE A 342 31.50 -10.13 9.58
C ILE A 342 30.85 -10.33 10.96
N TRP A 343 30.15 -11.44 11.15
CA TRP A 343 29.48 -11.78 12.42
C TRP A 343 30.50 -12.00 13.55
N GLN A 344 31.58 -12.73 13.26
CA GLN A 344 32.67 -12.95 14.21
C GLN A 344 33.40 -11.64 14.54
N TRP A 345 33.64 -10.79 13.54
CA TRP A 345 34.22 -9.46 13.77
C TRP A 345 33.30 -8.60 14.66
N LEU A 346 31.99 -8.62 14.42
CA LEU A 346 31.01 -7.92 15.25
C LEU A 346 31.06 -8.42 16.71
N ARG A 347 31.04 -9.75 16.91
CA ARG A 347 31.10 -10.37 18.24
C ARG A 347 32.38 -9.97 19.00
N ARG A 348 33.54 -10.04 18.35
CA ARG A 348 34.82 -9.60 18.94
C ARG A 348 34.81 -8.11 19.26
N THR A 349 34.26 -7.29 18.36
CA THR A 349 34.18 -5.83 18.59
C THR A 349 33.28 -5.50 19.78
N LEU A 350 32.13 -6.18 19.92
CA LEU A 350 31.23 -6.02 21.06
C LEU A 350 31.92 -6.45 22.37
N THR A 351 32.60 -7.60 22.37
CA THR A 351 33.24 -8.15 23.57
C THR A 351 34.48 -7.36 23.97
N ASP A 352 35.45 -7.24 23.06
CA ASP A 352 36.80 -6.76 23.38
C ASP A 352 36.84 -5.23 23.54
N ARG A 353 36.02 -4.49 22.78
CA ARG A 353 36.03 -3.02 22.81
C ARG A 353 34.91 -2.43 23.66
N LEU A 354 33.70 -2.97 23.53
CA LEU A 354 32.53 -2.41 24.21
C LEU A 354 32.22 -3.11 25.54
N GLY A 355 32.88 -4.22 25.85
CA GLY A 355 32.64 -5.01 27.08
C GLY A 355 31.28 -5.70 27.09
N ILE A 356 30.67 -5.90 25.92
CA ILE A 356 29.36 -6.50 25.75
C ILE A 356 29.55 -7.97 25.39
N CYS A 357 29.48 -8.84 26.39
CA CYS A 357 29.58 -10.29 26.20
C CYS A 357 28.25 -10.89 25.69
N GLY A 358 28.32 -11.98 24.93
CA GLY A 358 27.16 -12.73 24.43
C GLY A 358 27.09 -12.81 22.91
N ASP A 359 25.97 -13.30 22.39
CA ASP A 359 25.70 -13.23 20.96
C ASP A 359 25.32 -11.78 20.57
N PRO A 360 25.73 -11.27 19.40
CA PRO A 360 25.30 -9.95 18.97
C PRO A 360 23.76 -9.76 18.97
N GLU A 361 22.97 -10.80 18.71
CA GLU A 361 21.50 -10.70 18.77
C GLU A 361 20.97 -10.39 20.16
N ASP A 362 21.67 -10.82 21.22
CA ASP A 362 21.26 -10.54 22.60
C ASP A 362 21.23 -9.03 22.86
N VAL A 363 22.08 -8.25 22.17
CA VAL A 363 22.14 -6.80 22.31
C VAL A 363 20.83 -6.13 21.89
N LEU A 364 20.08 -6.76 20.98
CA LEU A 364 18.86 -6.21 20.41
C LEU A 364 17.71 -6.15 21.42
N THR A 365 17.70 -7.04 22.41
CA THR A 365 16.64 -7.16 23.43
C THR A 365 17.10 -6.72 24.82
N ARG A 366 18.36 -6.33 24.98
CA ARG A 366 18.88 -5.77 26.23
C ARG A 366 18.31 -4.38 26.49
N GLN A 367 18.03 -4.09 27.75
CA GLN A 367 17.67 -2.74 28.18
C GLN A 367 18.90 -1.84 28.07
N ILE A 368 18.78 -0.77 27.31
CA ILE A 368 19.88 0.17 27.10
C ILE A 368 19.71 1.37 28.01
N ASN A 369 20.73 1.63 28.82
CA ASN A 369 20.77 2.85 29.59
C ASN A 369 21.05 4.03 28.66
N GLY A 370 20.09 4.96 28.58
CA GLY A 370 20.18 6.17 27.76
C GLY A 370 21.38 7.08 28.08
N ARG A 371 22.13 6.84 29.16
CA ARG A 371 23.39 7.54 29.49
C ARG A 371 24.65 6.73 29.15
N ASN A 372 24.55 5.44 28.90
CA ASN A 372 25.70 4.58 28.60
C ASN A 372 26.03 4.60 27.10
N GLN A 373 27.10 5.31 26.73
CA GLN A 373 27.55 5.42 25.34
C GLN A 373 28.00 4.09 24.74
N LYS A 374 28.53 3.16 25.56
CA LYS A 374 28.98 1.84 25.09
C LYS A 374 27.83 0.94 24.66
N GLU A 375 26.75 0.92 25.44
CA GLU A 375 25.54 0.15 25.10
C GLU A 375 24.87 0.70 23.84
N LYS A 376 24.77 2.04 23.72
CA LYS A 376 24.27 2.67 22.50
C LYS A 376 25.12 2.33 21.28
N ALA A 377 26.45 2.38 21.43
CA ALA A 377 27.39 2.02 20.38
C ALA A 377 27.22 0.54 19.98
N GLY A 378 27.06 -0.36 20.96
CA GLY A 378 26.83 -1.77 20.74
C GLY A 378 25.53 -2.05 19.97
N LEU A 379 24.43 -1.41 20.37
CA LEU A 379 23.15 -1.56 19.67
C LEU A 379 23.23 -1.00 18.25
N TRP A 380 23.73 0.22 18.09
CA TRP A 380 23.85 0.84 16.78
C TRP A 380 24.70 -0.02 15.85
N LEU A 381 25.85 -0.52 16.34
CA LEU A 381 26.75 -1.36 15.55
C LEU A 381 26.07 -2.67 15.14
N THR A 382 25.39 -3.34 16.07
CA THR A 382 24.67 -4.59 15.80
C THR A 382 23.58 -4.39 14.75
N MET A 383 22.70 -3.40 14.95
CA MET A 383 21.61 -3.10 14.02
C MET A 383 22.12 -2.63 12.66
N PHE A 384 23.20 -1.84 12.63
CA PHE A 384 23.83 -1.42 11.38
C PHE A 384 24.37 -2.61 10.60
N VAL A 385 25.13 -3.50 11.23
CA VAL A 385 25.73 -4.67 10.56
C VAL A 385 24.65 -5.60 10.01
N MET A 386 23.64 -5.94 10.82
CA MET A 386 22.53 -6.79 10.38
C MET A 386 21.75 -6.14 9.22
N SER A 387 21.39 -4.87 9.35
CA SER A 387 20.76 -4.06 8.30
C SER A 387 21.57 -4.08 7.00
N TYR A 388 22.89 -3.92 7.11
CA TYR A 388 23.79 -3.86 5.97
C TYR A 388 23.88 -5.21 5.25
N ILE A 389 23.98 -6.30 6.00
CA ILE A 389 23.96 -7.67 5.47
C ILE A 389 22.64 -7.92 4.74
N VAL A 390 21.50 -7.67 5.38
CA VAL A 390 20.17 -7.86 4.78
C VAL A 390 20.04 -7.10 3.45
N LYS A 391 20.51 -5.84 3.41
CA LYS A 391 20.40 -4.98 2.23
C LYS A 391 21.33 -5.41 1.09
N LYS A 392 22.55 -5.85 1.39
CA LYS A 392 23.62 -6.04 0.38
C LYS A 392 24.01 -7.49 0.12
N TYR A 393 23.41 -8.46 0.80
CA TYR A 393 23.68 -9.87 0.54
C TYR A 393 23.41 -10.25 -0.94
N PRO A 394 24.26 -11.09 -1.57
CA PRO A 394 25.49 -11.71 -1.06
C PRO A 394 26.76 -10.87 -1.30
N LYS A 395 26.64 -9.64 -1.82
CA LYS A 395 27.76 -8.75 -2.21
C LYS A 395 28.43 -8.03 -1.03
N THR A 396 28.30 -8.56 0.19
CA THR A 396 28.83 -7.92 1.40
C THR A 396 30.19 -8.54 1.76
N SER A 397 31.13 -7.69 2.19
CA SER A 397 32.41 -8.10 2.78
C SER A 397 32.68 -7.29 4.04
N LEU A 398 33.58 -7.78 4.89
CA LEU A 398 33.99 -7.06 6.10
C LEU A 398 34.49 -5.65 5.80
N TYR A 399 35.32 -5.50 4.76
CA TYR A 399 35.78 -4.19 4.30
C TYR A 399 34.63 -3.24 3.94
N CYS A 400 33.62 -3.72 3.20
CA CYS A 400 32.47 -2.91 2.83
C CYS A 400 31.62 -2.47 4.02
N VAL A 401 31.50 -3.32 5.04
CA VAL A 401 30.79 -3.00 6.30
C VAL A 401 31.56 -1.95 7.08
N GLN A 402 32.86 -2.18 7.31
CA GLN A 402 33.74 -1.23 8.03
C GLN A 402 33.80 0.14 7.33
N LYS A 403 33.89 0.15 5.99
CA LYS A 403 33.79 1.38 5.21
C LYS A 403 32.43 2.06 5.43
N GLY A 404 31.32 1.32 5.41
CA GLY A 404 29.99 1.86 5.68
C GLY A 404 29.85 2.48 7.07
N ILE A 405 30.50 1.89 8.08
CA ILE A 405 30.55 2.44 9.45
C ILE A 405 31.33 3.76 9.45
N ARG A 406 32.52 3.79 8.82
CA ARG A 406 33.34 5.01 8.71
C ARG A 406 32.59 6.12 7.99
N ASP A 407 31.94 5.81 6.87
CA ASP A 407 31.15 6.78 6.08
C ASP A 407 29.98 7.33 6.91
N SER A 408 29.26 6.46 7.63
CA SER A 408 28.14 6.87 8.50
C SER A 408 28.58 7.81 9.62
N ARG A 409 29.73 7.51 10.24
CA ARG A 409 30.35 8.34 11.27
C ARG A 409 30.85 9.66 10.71
N TRP A 410 31.52 9.65 9.57
CA TRP A 410 32.09 10.86 8.95
C TRP A 410 30.99 11.85 8.56
N ASN A 411 29.93 11.35 7.92
CA ASN A 411 28.81 12.19 7.46
C ASN A 411 28.01 12.80 8.63
N ASN A 412 28.10 12.24 9.83
CA ASN A 412 27.34 12.68 11.01
C ASN A 412 28.23 12.87 12.24
N ARG A 413 29.48 13.34 12.05
CA ARG A 413 30.54 13.32 13.08
C ARG A 413 30.11 13.93 14.42
N THR A 414 29.51 15.12 14.41
CA THR A 414 29.08 15.81 15.64
C THR A 414 28.00 15.02 16.37
N TYR A 415 27.05 14.45 15.63
CA TYR A 415 25.97 13.63 16.17
C TYR A 415 26.49 12.31 16.74
N PHE A 416 27.40 11.63 16.02
CA PHE A 416 28.00 10.38 16.48
C PHE A 416 28.85 10.58 17.73
N ASN A 417 29.65 11.63 17.80
CA ASN A 417 30.43 11.95 19.00
C ASN A 417 29.51 12.24 20.20
N HIS A 418 28.40 12.94 20.00
CA HIS A 418 27.41 13.18 21.05
C HIS A 418 26.75 11.87 21.53
N CYS A 419 26.32 11.01 20.61
CA CYS A 419 25.57 9.80 20.93
C CYS A 419 26.45 8.66 21.48
N PHE A 420 27.70 8.55 21.02
CA PHE A 420 28.55 7.37 21.23
C PHE A 420 29.96 7.72 21.75
N GLY A 421 30.32 8.99 21.89
CA GLY A 421 31.67 9.38 22.30
C GLY A 421 32.75 8.84 21.36
N SER A 422 33.82 8.27 21.93
CA SER A 422 34.89 7.58 21.19
C SER A 422 34.63 6.09 20.96
N GLU A 423 33.51 5.55 21.46
CA GLU A 423 33.27 4.10 21.54
C GLU A 423 33.05 3.45 20.16
N LEU A 424 32.55 4.20 19.17
CA LEU A 424 32.42 3.75 17.77
C LEU A 424 33.68 3.97 16.92
N ASN A 425 34.85 4.12 17.55
CA ASN A 425 36.13 4.10 16.84
C ASN A 425 36.63 2.68 16.57
N VAL A 426 35.80 1.87 15.91
CA VAL A 426 35.94 0.42 15.77
C VAL A 426 36.49 -0.02 14.40
N CYS A 427 36.81 0.91 13.49
CA CYS A 427 37.20 0.64 12.10
C CYS A 427 38.34 1.53 11.60
#